data_AF-A0A9W9ICQ6-F1
#
_entry.id   AF-A0A9W9ICQ6-F1
#
_cell.length_a   1.000
_cell.length_b   1.000
_cell.length_c   1.000
_cell.angle_alpha   90.00
_cell.angle_beta   90.00
_cell.angle_gamma   90.00
#
_symmetry.space_group_name_H-M   'P 1'
#
loop_
_entity.id
_entity.type
_entity.pdbx_description
1 polymer ?
#
loop_
_entity_poly.entity_id
_entity_poly.type
_entity_poly.pdbx_seq_one_letter_code
_entity_poly.pdbx_strand_id
1 'polypeptide(L)'
;MENAINQDYQHRLAHAARHASVTEIDNLLDQVSPHLPTAEQILLQKSALAGNPNVFKHILQRNPQAIFTEDIRYYAVTGGVAIWQVLLDEKPECVNWDIGYHGDALGLAVSRKNAPLVRFLLNHGADIHRSNVVGLPVLEFAMGRNIDEDIIQLLIQRGGAEI
;
A
#
# COMPACT_ATOMS: atom_id res chain seq x y z
N MET A 1 32.33 -1.21 -9.40
CA MET A 1 31.58 -0.81 -10.61
C MET A 1 30.14 -1.30 -10.54
N GLU A 2 29.90 -2.59 -10.30
CA GLU A 2 28.55 -3.19 -10.18
C GLU A 2 27.63 -2.49 -9.15
N ASN A 3 28.17 -2.09 -7.99
CA ASN A 3 27.39 -1.37 -6.97
C ASN A 3 26.94 0.04 -7.40
N ALA A 4 27.76 0.75 -8.19
CA ALA A 4 27.40 2.09 -8.69
C ALA A 4 26.34 2.01 -9.80
N ILE A 5 26.41 0.99 -10.65
CA ILE A 5 25.41 0.72 -11.70
C ILE A 5 24.06 0.35 -11.07
N ASN A 6 24.06 -0.48 -10.02
CA ASN A 6 22.84 -0.83 -9.29
C ASN A 6 22.21 0.41 -8.63
N GLN A 7 23.02 1.29 -8.03
CA GLN A 7 22.53 2.56 -7.46
C GLN A 7 21.91 3.47 -8.52
N ASP A 8 22.52 3.59 -9.70
CA ASP A 8 21.94 4.35 -10.82
C ASP A 8 20.59 3.77 -11.26
N TYR A 9 20.50 2.45 -11.45
CA TYR A 9 19.24 1.79 -11.81
C TYR A 9 18.16 2.01 -10.76
N GLN A 10 18.47 1.87 -9.47
CA GLN A 10 17.51 2.14 -8.40
C GLN A 10 17.01 3.60 -8.41
N HIS A 11 17.90 4.55 -8.68
CA HIS A 11 17.52 5.95 -8.80
C HIS A 11 16.59 6.20 -10.00
N ARG A 12 16.91 5.63 -11.16
CA ARG A 12 16.08 5.70 -12.37
C ARG A 12 14.69 5.09 -12.16
N LEU A 13 14.63 3.91 -11.55
CA LEU A 13 13.36 3.24 -11.21
C LEU A 13 12.54 4.07 -10.22
N ALA A 14 13.18 4.64 -9.18
CA ALA A 14 12.48 5.49 -8.22
C ALA A 14 11.94 6.79 -8.84
N HIS A 15 12.67 7.40 -9.78
CA HIS A 15 12.17 8.54 -10.54
C HIS A 15 10.99 8.14 -11.43
N ALA A 16 11.12 7.05 -12.19
CA ALA A 16 10.08 6.58 -13.09
C ALA A 16 8.79 6.21 -12.35
N ALA A 17 8.90 5.56 -11.19
CA ALA A 17 7.75 5.21 -10.36
C ALA A 17 6.85 6.40 -9.98
N ARG A 18 7.39 7.63 -9.93
CA ARG A 18 6.63 8.83 -9.58
C ARG A 18 5.97 9.51 -10.78
N HIS A 19 6.61 9.49 -11.94
CA HIS A 19 6.30 10.42 -13.02
C HIS A 19 6.20 9.80 -14.42
N ALA A 20 6.69 8.57 -14.60
CA ALA A 20 6.75 7.97 -15.92
C ALA A 20 5.37 7.50 -16.40
N SER A 21 5.18 7.59 -17.70
CA SER A 21 4.13 6.88 -18.44
C SER A 21 4.42 5.37 -18.51
N VAL A 22 3.40 4.58 -18.81
CA VAL A 22 3.54 3.11 -18.94
C VAL A 22 4.55 2.72 -20.03
N THR A 23 4.61 3.46 -21.14
CA THR A 23 5.58 3.22 -22.23
C THR A 23 7.02 3.48 -21.79
N GLU A 24 7.25 4.52 -20.99
CA GLU A 24 8.57 4.81 -20.43
C GLU A 24 9.01 3.75 -19.42
N ILE A 25 8.06 3.19 -18.66
CA ILE A 25 8.30 2.07 -17.76
C ILE A 25 8.74 0.83 -18.54
N ASP A 26 8.06 0.48 -19.63
CA ASP A 26 8.42 -0.68 -20.45
C ASP A 26 9.83 -0.56 -21.01
N ASN A 27 10.15 0.59 -21.63
CA ASN A 27 11.48 0.86 -22.16
C ASN A 27 12.57 0.80 -21.07
N LEU A 28 12.27 1.30 -19.86
CA LEU A 28 13.21 1.25 -18.74
C LEU A 28 13.42 -0.19 -18.27
N LEU A 29 12.35 -0.98 -18.16
CA LEU A 29 12.42 -2.37 -17.75
C LEU A 29 13.21 -3.22 -18.74
N ASP A 30 13.06 -3.01 -20.05
CA ASP A 30 13.82 -3.73 -21.07
C ASP A 30 15.34 -3.48 -20.93
N GLN A 31 15.73 -2.28 -20.52
CA GLN A 31 17.14 -1.92 -20.29
C GLN A 31 17.70 -2.44 -18.96
N VAL A 32 16.88 -2.44 -17.91
CA VAL A 32 17.36 -2.64 -16.53
C VAL A 32 17.18 -4.10 -16.06
N SER A 33 16.11 -4.78 -16.46
CA SER A 33 15.77 -6.13 -15.98
C SER A 33 16.85 -7.18 -16.23
N PRO A 34 17.58 -7.20 -17.37
CA PRO A 34 18.67 -8.15 -17.59
C PRO A 34 19.82 -8.03 -16.59
N HIS A 35 20.00 -6.85 -15.98
CA HIS A 35 21.05 -6.56 -15.02
C HIS A 35 20.54 -6.49 -13.57
N LEU A 36 19.24 -6.28 -13.41
CA LEU A 36 18.57 -6.19 -12.11
C LEU A 36 17.23 -6.93 -12.18
N PRO A 37 17.22 -8.26 -11.98
CA PRO A 37 16.00 -9.07 -12.06
C PRO A 37 14.88 -8.65 -11.09
N THR A 38 15.21 -7.85 -10.07
CA THR A 38 14.27 -7.28 -9.09
C THR A 38 13.67 -5.94 -9.53
N ALA A 39 13.93 -5.46 -10.75
CA ALA A 39 13.50 -4.14 -11.21
C ALA A 39 11.98 -3.93 -11.14
N GLU A 40 11.18 -4.92 -11.53
CA GLU A 40 9.72 -4.85 -11.43
C GLU A 40 9.25 -4.79 -9.97
N GLN A 41 9.85 -5.59 -9.09
CA GLN A 41 9.57 -5.58 -7.66
C GLN A 41 9.88 -4.20 -7.05
N ILE A 42 11.00 -3.59 -7.46
CA ILE A 42 11.39 -2.23 -7.04
C ILE A 42 10.37 -1.22 -7.56
N LEU A 43 9.96 -1.28 -8.82
CA LEU A 43 8.94 -0.37 -9.36
C LEU A 43 7.60 -0.53 -8.66
N LEU A 44 7.17 -1.75 -8.35
CA LEU A 44 5.96 -2.01 -7.60
C LEU A 44 6.04 -1.35 -6.20
N GLN A 45 7.17 -1.54 -5.51
CA GLN A 45 7.43 -0.94 -4.21
C GLN A 45 7.42 0.60 -4.27
N LYS A 46 8.13 1.20 -5.24
CA LYS A 46 8.28 2.65 -5.34
C LYS A 46 7.01 3.34 -5.84
N SER A 47 6.25 2.71 -6.73
CA SER A 47 4.98 3.26 -7.23
C SER A 47 3.89 3.21 -6.16
N ALA A 48 3.89 2.17 -5.31
CA ALA A 48 3.06 2.13 -4.11
C ALA A 48 3.39 3.29 -3.17
N LEU A 49 4.67 3.47 -2.82
CA LEU A 49 5.11 4.55 -1.93
C LEU A 49 4.79 5.94 -2.50
N ALA A 50 4.94 6.11 -3.83
CA ALA A 50 4.67 7.36 -4.52
C ALA A 50 3.17 7.66 -4.68
N GLY A 51 2.28 6.68 -4.45
CA GLY A 51 0.86 6.83 -4.73
C GLY A 51 0.54 6.93 -6.22
N ASN A 52 1.34 6.30 -7.09
CA ASN A 52 1.13 6.31 -8.55
C ASN A 52 0.36 5.06 -9.01
N PRO A 53 -0.97 5.11 -9.15
CA PRO A 53 -1.78 3.95 -9.50
C PRO A 53 -1.54 3.45 -10.93
N ASN A 54 -1.14 4.32 -11.85
CA ASN A 54 -0.96 3.94 -13.26
C ASN A 54 0.25 3.03 -13.42
N VAL A 55 1.40 3.44 -12.87
CA VAL A 55 2.60 2.60 -12.87
C VAL A 55 2.36 1.34 -12.04
N PHE A 56 1.77 1.48 -10.85
CA PHE A 56 1.51 0.34 -9.97
C PHE A 56 0.64 -0.73 -10.65
N LYS A 57 -0.48 -0.32 -11.26
CA LYS A 57 -1.36 -1.22 -12.03
C LYS A 57 -0.62 -1.88 -13.20
N HIS A 58 0.13 -1.09 -13.96
CA HIS A 58 0.88 -1.59 -15.11
C HIS A 58 1.88 -2.69 -14.71
N ILE A 59 2.60 -2.51 -13.61
CA ILE A 59 3.53 -3.54 -13.10
C ILE A 59 2.77 -4.81 -12.67
N LEU A 60 1.61 -4.70 -12.02
CA LEU A 60 0.81 -5.87 -11.64
C LEU A 60 0.27 -6.64 -12.85
N GLN A 61 -0.12 -5.94 -13.91
CA GLN A 61 -0.59 -6.58 -15.15
C GLN A 61 0.54 -7.30 -15.89
N ARG A 62 1.75 -6.74 -15.86
CA ARG A 62 2.96 -7.38 -16.41
C ARG A 62 3.42 -8.56 -15.57
N ASN A 63 3.29 -8.47 -14.25
CA ASN A 63 3.71 -9.49 -13.31
C ASN A 63 2.57 -9.88 -12.36
N PRO A 64 1.62 -10.73 -12.81
CA PRO A 64 0.50 -11.18 -11.98
C PRO A 64 0.93 -11.94 -10.72
N GLN A 65 2.14 -12.53 -10.75
CA GLN A 65 2.76 -13.30 -9.67
C GLN A 65 3.62 -12.42 -8.74
N ALA A 66 3.50 -11.10 -8.83
CA ALA A 66 4.26 -10.18 -7.99
C ALA A 66 4.07 -10.48 -6.50
N ILE A 67 5.18 -10.51 -5.77
CA ILE A 67 5.18 -10.82 -4.35
C ILE A 67 4.93 -9.53 -3.57
N PHE A 68 3.86 -9.49 -2.78
CA PHE A 68 3.59 -8.38 -1.87
C PHE A 68 4.34 -8.60 -0.56
N THR A 69 5.59 -8.13 -0.48
CA THR A 69 6.33 -8.11 0.79
C THR A 69 5.68 -7.16 1.79
N GLU A 70 6.03 -7.31 3.07
CA GLU A 70 5.57 -6.41 4.15
C GLU A 70 5.77 -4.93 3.78
N ASP A 71 6.95 -4.58 3.25
CA ASP A 71 7.27 -3.21 2.81
C ASP A 71 6.30 -2.69 1.74
N ILE A 72 5.92 -3.53 0.75
CA ILE A 72 5.01 -3.10 -0.32
C ILE A 72 3.61 -2.89 0.26
N ARG A 73 3.14 -3.78 1.14
CA ARG A 73 1.84 -3.63 1.81
C ARG A 73 1.81 -2.36 2.67
N TYR A 74 2.89 -2.09 3.39
CA TYR A 74 3.06 -0.85 4.14
C TYR A 74 3.06 0.40 3.24
N TYR A 75 3.82 0.36 2.14
CA TYR A 75 3.86 1.48 1.20
C TYR A 75 2.55 1.69 0.45
N ALA A 76 1.75 0.65 0.23
CA ALA A 76 0.41 0.81 -0.35
C ALA A 76 -0.49 1.66 0.57
N VAL A 77 -0.41 1.47 1.90
CA VAL A 77 -1.11 2.36 2.87
C VAL A 77 -0.59 3.79 2.77
N THR A 78 0.71 4.00 2.56
CA THR A 78 1.29 5.33 2.32
C THR A 78 0.80 5.94 1.00
N GLY A 79 0.68 5.15 -0.06
CA GLY A 79 0.17 5.56 -1.38
C GLY A 79 -1.32 5.89 -1.40
N GLY A 80 -2.05 5.52 -0.34
CA GLY A 80 -3.43 5.95 -0.13
C GLY A 80 -4.44 5.26 -1.03
N VAL A 81 -5.62 5.90 -1.16
CA VAL A 81 -6.81 5.31 -1.78
C VAL A 81 -6.57 4.87 -3.22
N ALA A 82 -5.81 5.63 -4.01
CA ALA A 82 -5.58 5.29 -5.42
C ALA A 82 -4.83 3.96 -5.61
N ILE A 83 -3.83 3.69 -4.76
CA ILE A 83 -3.12 2.40 -4.76
C ILE A 83 -4.02 1.28 -4.25
N TRP A 84 -4.78 1.54 -3.19
CA TRP A 84 -5.70 0.56 -2.63
C TRP A 84 -6.87 0.22 -3.56
N GLN A 85 -7.33 1.16 -4.39
CA GLN A 85 -8.29 0.86 -5.45
C GLN A 85 -7.72 -0.13 -6.44
N VAL A 86 -6.50 0.10 -6.95
CA VAL A 86 -5.85 -0.85 -7.88
C VAL A 86 -5.64 -2.20 -7.21
N LEU A 87 -5.20 -2.22 -5.95
CA LEU A 87 -4.99 -3.47 -5.22
C LEU A 87 -6.27 -4.29 -5.10
N LEU A 88 -7.38 -3.67 -4.70
CA LEU A 88 -8.64 -4.39 -4.53
C LEU A 88 -9.31 -4.76 -5.85
N ASP A 89 -9.07 -4.01 -6.92
CA ASP A 89 -9.53 -4.36 -8.27
C ASP A 89 -8.83 -5.65 -8.76
N GLU A 90 -7.53 -5.79 -8.48
CA GLU A 90 -6.71 -6.92 -8.95
C GLU A 90 -6.65 -8.10 -7.95
N LYS A 91 -6.84 -7.82 -6.65
CA LYS A 91 -6.74 -8.77 -5.52
C LYS A 91 -7.75 -8.42 -4.41
N PRO A 92 -9.05 -8.70 -4.60
CA PRO A 92 -10.09 -8.35 -3.62
C PRO A 92 -9.86 -8.93 -2.21
N GLU A 93 -9.17 -10.06 -2.10
CA GLU A 93 -8.83 -10.72 -0.84
C GLU A 93 -7.81 -9.95 0.02
N CYS A 94 -7.18 -8.90 -0.52
CA CYS A 94 -6.06 -8.22 0.13
C CYS A 94 -6.45 -7.24 1.23
N VAL A 95 -7.75 -6.92 1.38
CA VAL A 95 -8.24 -5.86 2.28
C VAL A 95 -7.79 -6.03 3.74
N ASN A 96 -7.60 -7.27 4.18
CA ASN A 96 -7.22 -7.64 5.55
C ASN A 96 -5.80 -8.25 5.63
N TRP A 97 -4.92 -7.98 4.67
CA TRP A 97 -3.53 -8.45 4.75
C TRP A 97 -2.79 -7.89 5.95
N ASP A 98 -1.97 -8.74 6.56
CA ASP A 98 -1.05 -8.38 7.63
C ASP A 98 0.15 -7.60 7.07
N ILE A 99 0.52 -6.51 7.75
CA ILE A 99 1.63 -5.61 7.45
C ILE A 99 2.69 -5.73 8.57
N GLY A 100 2.87 -6.95 9.09
CA GLY A 100 3.83 -7.28 10.13
C GLY A 100 3.57 -6.51 11.42
N TYR A 101 4.62 -5.86 11.94
CA TYR A 101 4.53 -5.08 13.18
C TYR A 101 3.58 -3.87 13.06
N HIS A 102 3.11 -3.55 11.85
CA HIS A 102 2.15 -2.49 11.60
C HIS A 102 0.68 -2.96 11.63
N GLY A 103 0.40 -4.21 12.03
CA GLY A 103 -0.97 -4.73 12.09
C GLY A 103 -1.52 -4.90 10.68
N ASP A 104 -2.66 -4.28 10.35
CA ASP A 104 -3.23 -4.30 9.01
C ASP A 104 -3.41 -2.88 8.42
N ALA A 105 -3.97 -2.82 7.23
CA ALA A 105 -4.21 -1.58 6.50
C ALA A 105 -5.13 -0.61 7.25
N LEU A 106 -6.18 -1.13 7.89
CA LEU A 106 -7.17 -0.32 8.61
C LEU A 106 -6.54 0.28 9.88
N GLY A 107 -5.87 -0.54 10.68
CA GLY A 107 -5.16 -0.11 11.88
C GLY A 107 -4.09 0.94 11.57
N LEU A 108 -3.31 0.74 10.50
CA LEU A 108 -2.30 1.70 10.08
C LEU A 108 -2.93 3.00 9.56
N ALA A 109 -4.01 2.93 8.78
CA ALA A 109 -4.73 4.12 8.31
C ALA A 109 -5.30 4.96 9.45
N VAL A 110 -5.88 4.31 10.48
CA VAL A 110 -6.38 4.98 11.69
C VAL A 110 -5.25 5.63 12.49
N SER A 111 -4.15 4.93 12.73
CA SER A 111 -2.98 5.50 13.43
C SER A 111 -2.36 6.71 12.73
N ARG A 112 -2.48 6.77 11.40
CA ARG A 112 -2.04 7.90 10.57
C ARG A 112 -3.11 8.98 10.38
N LYS A 113 -4.28 8.84 10.98
CA LYS A 113 -5.43 9.74 10.81
C LYS A 113 -5.85 9.92 9.34
N ASN A 114 -5.68 8.88 8.51
CA ASN A 114 -6.01 8.92 7.09
C ASN A 114 -7.50 8.61 6.88
N ALA A 115 -8.38 9.55 7.23
CA ALA A 115 -9.83 9.38 7.14
C ALA A 115 -10.34 8.92 5.75
N PRO A 116 -9.82 9.43 4.60
CA PRO A 116 -10.18 8.92 3.29
C PRO A 116 -9.90 7.43 3.12
N LEU A 117 -8.72 6.96 3.53
CA LEU A 117 -8.36 5.56 3.41
C LEU A 117 -9.14 4.68 4.40
N VAL A 118 -9.39 5.14 5.63
CA VAL A 118 -10.24 4.43 6.60
C VAL A 118 -11.64 4.18 6.00
N ARG A 119 -12.27 5.22 5.45
CA ARG A 119 -13.59 5.09 4.81
C ARG A 119 -13.56 4.15 3.62
N PHE A 120 -12.51 4.24 2.81
CA PHE A 120 -12.33 3.38 1.66
C PHE A 120 -12.23 1.90 2.05
N LEU A 121 -11.36 1.57 3.00
CA LEU A 121 -11.14 0.21 3.48
C LEU A 121 -12.39 -0.40 4.12
N LEU A 122 -13.09 0.36 4.97
CA LEU A 122 -14.35 -0.08 5.59
C LEU A 122 -15.47 -0.30 4.57
N ASN A 123 -15.50 0.45 3.46
CA ASN A 123 -16.44 0.22 2.37
C ASN A 123 -16.15 -1.06 1.58
N HIS A 124 -14.94 -1.60 1.68
CA HIS A 124 -14.49 -2.79 0.97
C HIS A 124 -14.28 -4.00 1.88
N GLY A 125 -14.90 -4.01 3.06
CA GLY A 125 -14.92 -5.19 3.94
C GLY A 125 -13.68 -5.35 4.82
N ALA A 126 -12.95 -4.26 5.10
CA ALA A 126 -11.93 -4.29 6.15
C ALA A 126 -12.56 -4.68 7.49
N ASP A 127 -11.95 -5.65 8.17
CA ASP A 127 -12.42 -6.17 9.45
C ASP A 127 -12.09 -5.19 10.57
N ILE A 128 -13.14 -4.64 11.17
CA ILE A 128 -13.06 -3.64 12.24
C ILE A 128 -12.58 -4.22 13.58
N HIS A 129 -12.65 -5.54 13.76
CA HIS A 129 -12.29 -6.19 15.01
C HIS A 129 -10.82 -6.64 15.04
N ARG A 130 -10.11 -6.52 13.91
CA ARG A 130 -8.68 -6.84 13.88
C ARG A 130 -7.89 -5.87 14.75
N SER A 131 -6.86 -6.42 15.37
CA SER A 131 -5.97 -5.68 16.22
C SER A 131 -5.00 -4.83 15.39
N ASN A 132 -4.74 -3.63 15.88
CA ASN A 132 -3.77 -2.72 15.30
C ASN A 132 -2.34 -3.02 15.76
N VAL A 133 -1.40 -2.10 15.48
CA VAL A 133 0.04 -2.20 15.85
C VAL A 133 0.33 -2.48 17.34
N VAL A 134 -0.60 -2.14 18.24
CA VAL A 134 -0.44 -2.36 19.70
C VAL A 134 -1.25 -3.54 20.21
N GLY A 135 -1.84 -4.34 19.32
CA GLY A 135 -2.65 -5.50 19.70
C GLY A 135 -4.06 -5.17 20.17
N LEU A 136 -4.50 -3.90 20.05
CA LEU A 136 -5.84 -3.47 20.46
C LEU A 136 -6.79 -3.43 19.26
N PRO A 137 -8.09 -3.73 19.44
CA PRO A 137 -9.10 -3.43 18.44
C PRO A 137 -8.99 -1.99 17.96
N VAL A 138 -9.23 -1.75 16.66
CA VAL A 138 -8.95 -0.45 16.04
C VAL A 138 -9.72 0.72 16.70
N LEU A 139 -10.95 0.47 17.16
CA LEU A 139 -11.77 1.46 17.86
C LEU A 139 -11.19 1.83 19.23
N GLU A 140 -10.79 0.85 20.04
CA GLU A 140 -10.20 1.10 21.37
C GLU A 140 -8.95 1.96 21.25
N PHE A 141 -8.10 1.66 20.27
CA PHE A 141 -6.94 2.48 19.99
C PHE A 141 -7.31 3.90 19.54
N ALA A 142 -8.30 4.05 18.65
CA ALA A 142 -8.74 5.35 18.17
C ALA A 142 -9.23 6.23 19.33
N MET A 143 -10.00 5.67 20.25
CA MET A 143 -10.49 6.34 21.46
C MET A 143 -9.34 6.67 22.42
N GLY A 144 -8.48 5.69 22.74
CA GLY A 144 -7.39 5.86 23.70
C GLY A 144 -6.30 6.83 23.25
N ARG A 145 -6.16 7.07 21.93
CA ARG A 145 -5.21 8.04 21.37
C ARG A 145 -5.84 9.37 20.98
N ASN A 146 -7.14 9.56 21.25
CA ASN A 146 -7.88 10.75 20.85
C ASN A 146 -7.69 11.07 19.35
N ILE A 147 -7.85 10.04 18.51
CA ILE A 147 -7.89 10.18 17.04
C ILE A 147 -9.13 11.01 16.66
N ASP A 148 -9.12 11.60 15.46
CA ASP A 148 -10.18 12.48 14.97
C ASP A 148 -11.58 11.87 15.16
N GLU A 149 -12.50 12.67 15.69
CA GLU A 149 -13.87 12.24 16.03
C GLU A 149 -14.60 11.64 14.83
N ASP A 150 -14.37 12.15 13.62
CA ASP A 150 -14.95 11.62 12.39
C ASP A 150 -14.55 10.17 12.12
N ILE A 151 -13.31 9.80 12.43
CA ILE A 151 -12.81 8.41 12.29
C ILE A 151 -13.47 7.54 13.37
N ILE A 152 -13.55 8.02 14.61
CA ILE A 152 -14.19 7.28 15.71
C ILE A 152 -15.67 7.02 15.39
N GLN A 153 -16.40 8.05 14.97
CA GLN A 153 -17.80 7.93 14.59
C GLN A 153 -18.00 6.97 13.42
N LEU A 154 -17.12 7.03 12.41
CA LEU A 154 -17.15 6.10 11.29
C LEU A 154 -16.93 4.65 11.74
N LEU A 155 -15.99 4.40 12.65
CA LEU A 155 -15.75 3.06 13.20
C LEU A 155 -16.96 2.56 14.00
N ILE A 156 -17.55 3.40 14.86
CA ILE A 156 -18.76 3.04 15.63
C ILE A 156 -19.91 2.69 14.68
N GLN A 157 -20.16 3.51 13.65
CA GLN A 157 -21.23 3.29 12.66
C GLN A 157 -21.06 1.98 11.87
N ARG A 158 -19.83 1.47 11.77
CA ARG A 158 -19.51 0.24 11.03
C ARG A 158 -19.42 -1.01 11.92
N GLY A 159 -19.95 -0.94 13.14
CA GLY A 159 -20.05 -2.09 14.04
C GLY A 159 -18.88 -2.23 15.03
N GLY A 160 -17.99 -1.23 15.13
CA GLY A 160 -16.86 -1.29 16.06
C GLY A 160 -17.26 -1.36 17.54
N ALA A 161 -18.52 -1.09 17.87
CA ALA A 161 -19.07 -1.10 19.23
C ALA A 161 -19.81 -2.40 19.59
N GLU A 162 -19.95 -3.36 18.67
CA GLU A 162 -20.53 -4.67 18.98
C GLU A 162 -19.41 -5.62 19.44
N ILE A 163 -19.52 -6.10 20.68
CA ILE A 163 -18.65 -7.06 21.38
C ILE A 163 -19.48 -8.25 21.84
#